data_AF-A0A1Q2YIJ8-F1
#
_entry.id   AF-A0A1Q2YIJ8-F1
#
_cell.length_a   1.000
_cell.length_b   1.000
_cell.length_c   1.000
_cell.angle_alpha   90.00
_cell.angle_beta   90.00
_cell.angle_gamma   90.00
#
_symmetry.space_group_name_H-M   'P 1'
#
loop_
_entity.id
_entity.type
_entity.pdbx_description
1 polymer ?
#
loop_
_entity_poly.entity_id
_entity_poly.type
_entity_poly.pdbx_seq_one_letter_code
_entity_poly.pdbx_strand_id
1 'polypeptide(L)'
;MKNLEIENHGSIVDEFKIYDHLNKLVKQRKETASEYLKPDQPERFKELAQKELDEAKIISKYLAALPVASEDEIIAKLTDLMKAENITDKRKLFPKIPWGKINKEWRASKGAVSNAINNL
;
A
#
# COMPACT_ATOMS: atom_id res chain seq x y z
N MET A 1 -15.90 2.48 3.86
CA MET A 1 -15.88 2.32 5.34
C MET A 1 -16.93 1.35 5.82
N LYS A 2 -18.24 1.61 5.71
CA LYS A 2 -19.29 0.63 6.12
C LYS A 2 -19.10 -0.78 5.54
N ASN A 3 -18.85 -0.89 4.23
CA ASN A 3 -18.64 -2.20 3.62
C ASN A 3 -17.36 -2.89 4.14
N LEU A 4 -16.29 -2.13 4.40
CA LEU A 4 -15.05 -2.65 5.00
C LEU A 4 -15.28 -3.15 6.43
N GLU A 5 -16.13 -2.48 7.21
CA GLU A 5 -16.50 -2.90 8.57
C GLU A 5 -17.37 -4.17 8.56
N ILE A 6 -18.29 -4.27 7.58
CA ILE A 6 -19.14 -5.44 7.36
C ILE A 6 -18.29 -6.64 6.93
N GLU A 7 -17.37 -6.46 5.98
CA GLU A 7 -16.41 -7.49 5.53
C GLU A 7 -15.48 -7.94 6.65
N ASN A 8 -15.16 -7.06 7.59
CA ASN A 8 -14.34 -7.37 8.76
C ASN A 8 -15.12 -8.02 9.91
N HIS A 9 -16.40 -8.39 9.71
CA HIS A 9 -17.27 -9.03 10.70
C HIS A 9 -17.26 -8.32 12.08
N GLY A 10 -17.18 -6.99 12.09
CA GLY A 10 -17.12 -6.20 13.32
C GLY A 10 -15.78 -6.19 14.05
N SER A 11 -14.70 -6.73 13.46
CA SER A 11 -13.35 -6.53 13.98
C SER A 11 -12.89 -5.08 13.80
N ILE A 12 -12.04 -4.60 14.72
CA ILE A 12 -11.50 -3.24 14.70
C ILE A 12 -10.81 -3.01 13.35
N VAL A 13 -11.23 -1.95 12.65
CA VAL A 13 -10.56 -1.46 11.45
C VAL A 13 -9.39 -0.61 11.92
N ASP A 14 -8.19 -1.19 11.92
CA ASP A 14 -6.95 -0.49 12.29
C ASP A 14 -6.40 0.33 11.12
N GLU A 15 -5.40 1.16 11.41
CA GLU A 15 -4.76 2.06 10.44
C GLU A 15 -4.18 1.31 9.23
N PHE A 16 -3.75 0.05 9.41
CA PHE A 16 -3.20 -0.78 8.33
C PHE A 16 -4.29 -1.25 7.38
N LYS A 17 -5.44 -1.69 7.91
CA LYS A 17 -6.61 -2.03 7.09
C LYS A 17 -7.14 -0.83 6.32
N ILE A 18 -7.13 0.36 6.94
CA ILE A 18 -7.51 1.61 6.25
C ILE A 18 -6.52 1.90 5.14
N TYR A 19 -5.22 1.81 5.41
CA TYR A 19 -4.16 2.00 4.41
C TYR A 19 -4.34 1.06 3.22
N ASP A 20 -4.49 -0.24 3.47
CA ASP A 20 -4.68 -1.24 2.40
C ASP A 20 -5.93 -0.96 1.57
N HIS A 21 -7.04 -0.60 2.21
CA HIS A 21 -8.29 -0.26 1.52
C HIS A 21 -8.15 0.99 0.65
N LEU A 22 -7.60 2.08 1.19
CA LEU A 22 -7.40 3.31 0.42
C LEU A 22 -6.39 3.10 -0.72
N ASN A 23 -5.33 2.33 -0.50
CA ASN A 23 -4.34 2.02 -1.54
C ASN A 23 -4.98 1.21 -2.68
N LYS A 24 -5.85 0.25 -2.34
CA LYS A 24 -6.64 -0.48 -3.33
C LYS A 24 -7.53 0.46 -4.15
N LEU A 25 -8.20 1.43 -3.51
CA LEU A 25 -9.02 2.41 -4.23
C LEU A 25 -8.16 3.25 -5.19
N VAL A 26 -7.01 3.75 -4.76
CA VAL A 26 -6.09 4.50 -5.63
C VAL A 26 -5.69 3.66 -6.85
N LYS A 27 -5.35 2.39 -6.65
CA LYS A 27 -4.96 1.48 -7.74
C LYS A 27 -6.11 1.29 -8.73
N GLN A 28 -7.32 0.98 -8.25
CA GLN A 28 -8.49 0.81 -9.09
C GLN A 28 -8.78 2.05 -9.94
N ARG A 29 -8.71 3.24 -9.35
CA ARG A 29 -8.93 4.50 -10.05
C ARG A 29 -7.91 4.77 -11.14
N LYS A 30 -6.63 4.49 -10.87
CA LYS A 30 -5.55 4.59 -11.87
C LYS A 30 -5.72 3.57 -13.00
N GLU A 31 -6.14 2.34 -12.69
CA GLU A 31 -6.45 1.30 -13.68
C GLU A 31 -7.62 1.74 -14.57
N THR A 32 -8.72 2.20 -13.98
CA THR A 32 -9.88 2.73 -14.72
C THR A 32 -9.51 3.91 -15.61
N ALA A 33 -8.73 4.87 -15.11
CA ALA A 33 -8.23 5.98 -15.92
C ALA A 33 -7.39 5.49 -17.11
N SER A 34 -6.53 4.49 -16.89
CA SER A 34 -5.69 3.92 -17.95
C SER A 34 -6.52 3.23 -19.02
N GLU A 35 -7.59 2.53 -18.64
CA GLU A 35 -8.55 1.93 -19.56
C GLU A 35 -9.26 2.99 -20.41
N TYR A 36 -9.66 4.10 -19.83
CA TYR A 36 -10.30 5.23 -20.53
C TYR A 36 -9.36 6.01 -21.45
N LEU A 37 -8.05 5.94 -21.24
CA LEU A 37 -7.03 6.60 -22.06
C LEU A 37 -6.52 5.72 -23.21
N LYS A 38 -7.06 4.50 -23.38
CA LYS A 38 -6.65 3.64 -24.51
C LYS A 38 -6.99 4.28 -25.86
N PRO A 39 -6.18 4.07 -26.91
CA PRO A 39 -6.34 4.75 -28.20
C PRO A 39 -7.66 4.48 -28.92
N ASP A 40 -8.31 3.36 -28.63
CA ASP A 40 -9.59 2.92 -29.19
C ASP A 40 -10.81 3.54 -28.49
N GLN A 41 -10.60 4.27 -27.38
CA GLN A 41 -11.67 4.85 -26.61
C GLN A 41 -12.17 6.18 -27.21
N PRO A 42 -13.49 6.44 -27.18
CA PRO A 42 -14.05 7.72 -27.55
C PRO A 42 -13.47 8.89 -26.74
N GLU A 43 -13.30 10.06 -27.38
CA GLU A 43 -12.72 11.27 -26.76
C GLU A 43 -13.38 11.66 -25.42
N ARG A 44 -14.70 11.46 -25.29
CA ARG A 44 -15.45 11.72 -24.05
C ARG A 44 -14.91 10.98 -22.82
N PHE A 45 -14.20 9.87 -23.01
CA PHE A 45 -13.60 9.10 -21.93
C PHE A 45 -12.35 9.78 -21.35
N LYS A 46 -11.73 10.74 -22.05
CA LYS A 46 -10.60 11.51 -21.48
C LYS A 46 -11.03 12.35 -20.28
N GLU A 47 -12.21 12.95 -20.32
CA GLU A 47 -12.76 13.68 -19.16
C GLU A 47 -13.04 12.75 -17.98
N LEU A 48 -13.52 11.52 -18.26
CA LEU A 48 -13.73 10.51 -17.22
C LEU A 48 -12.39 10.04 -16.65
N ALA A 49 -11.38 9.80 -17.48
CA ALA A 49 -10.04 9.46 -17.03
C ALA A 49 -9.46 10.53 -16.10
N GLN A 50 -9.65 11.81 -16.44
CA GLN A 50 -9.18 12.91 -15.59
C GLN A 50 -9.88 12.92 -14.23
N LYS A 51 -11.20 12.68 -14.18
CA LYS A 51 -11.94 12.58 -12.90
C LYS A 51 -11.43 11.42 -12.05
N GLU A 52 -11.17 10.26 -12.65
CA GLU A 52 -10.61 9.10 -11.93
C GLU A 52 -9.22 9.42 -11.35
N LEU A 53 -8.37 10.14 -12.10
CA LEU A 53 -7.05 10.58 -11.63
C LEU A 53 -7.14 11.63 -10.51
N ASP A 54 -8.09 12.55 -10.60
CA ASP A 54 -8.32 13.56 -9.56
C ASP A 54 -8.82 12.91 -8.27
N GLU A 55 -9.72 11.92 -8.36
CA GLU A 55 -10.16 11.12 -7.21
C GLU A 55 -8.98 10.34 -6.61
N ALA A 56 -8.17 9.67 -7.44
CA ALA A 56 -6.97 8.98 -6.98
C ALA A 56 -6.02 9.93 -6.22
N LYS A 57 -5.83 11.16 -6.73
CA LYS A 57 -5.01 12.19 -6.09
C LYS A 57 -5.57 12.62 -4.73
N ILE A 58 -6.89 12.76 -4.60
CA ILE A 58 -7.53 13.08 -3.33
C ILE A 58 -7.31 11.94 -2.32
N ILE A 59 -7.55 10.69 -2.72
CA ILE A 59 -7.36 9.52 -1.85
C ILE A 59 -5.89 9.37 -1.43
N SER A 60 -4.94 9.61 -2.35
CA SER A 60 -3.51 9.60 -2.04
C SER A 60 -3.10 10.59 -0.95
N LYS A 61 -3.79 11.73 -0.82
CA LYS A 61 -3.54 12.67 0.30
C LYS A 61 -3.91 12.05 1.65
N TYR A 62 -5.00 11.30 1.72
CA TYR A 62 -5.40 10.60 2.94
C TYR A 62 -4.44 9.46 3.27
N LEU A 63 -3.95 8.72 2.27
CA LEU A 63 -2.91 7.70 2.47
C LEU A 63 -1.65 8.31 3.09
N ALA A 64 -1.17 9.43 2.56
CA ALA A 64 0.02 10.11 3.07
C ALA A 64 -0.16 10.68 4.48
N ALA A 65 -1.40 10.90 4.92
CA ALA A 65 -1.71 11.38 6.27
C ALA A 65 -1.79 10.25 7.31
N LEU A 66 -1.88 8.98 6.88
CA LEU A 66 -1.90 7.85 7.80
C LEU A 66 -0.51 7.64 8.40
N PRO A 67 -0.41 7.30 9.70
CA PRO A 67 0.85 6.99 10.36
C PRO A 67 1.32 5.56 10.01
N VAL A 68 1.29 5.20 8.73
CA VAL A 68 1.65 3.89 8.18
C VAL A 68 2.79 4.07 7.20
N ALA A 69 3.83 3.24 7.30
CA ALA A 69 4.95 3.26 6.38
C ALA A 69 4.52 2.76 5.00
N SER A 70 4.95 3.49 3.97
CA SER A 70 4.82 3.10 2.58
C SER A 70 5.69 1.88 2.25
N GLU A 71 5.41 1.23 1.11
CA GLU A 71 6.19 0.08 0.65
C GLU A 71 7.68 0.45 0.46
N ASP A 72 7.96 1.61 -0.12
CA ASP A 72 9.32 2.11 -0.32
C ASP A 72 10.06 2.34 1.01
N GLU A 73 9.37 2.87 2.03
CA GLU A 73 9.96 3.05 3.36
C GLU A 73 10.26 1.71 4.05
N ILE A 74 9.41 0.71 3.84
CA ILE A 74 9.62 -0.65 4.34
C ILE A 74 10.82 -1.29 3.62
N ILE A 75 10.89 -1.18 2.29
CA ILE A 75 12.01 -1.69 1.47
C ILE A 75 13.33 -1.02 1.87
N ALA A 76 13.33 0.30 2.10
CA ALA A 76 14.50 1.03 2.57
C ALA A 76 14.99 0.48 3.92
N LYS A 77 14.09 0.31 4.90
CA LYS A 77 14.41 -0.30 6.20
C LYS A 77 14.96 -1.73 6.07
N LEU A 78 14.37 -2.56 5.20
CA LEU A 78 14.84 -3.92 4.97
C LEU A 78 16.23 -3.92 4.32
N THR A 79 16.47 -3.01 3.37
CA THR A 79 17.77 -2.85 2.71
C THR A 79 18.86 -2.41 3.69
N ASP A 80 18.53 -1.48 4.59
CA ASP A 80 19.45 -1.05 5.65
C ASP A 80 19.75 -2.18 6.63
N LEU A 81 18.75 -2.98 6.99
CA LEU A 81 18.93 -4.18 7.81
C LEU A 81 19.81 -5.23 7.10
N MET A 82 19.64 -5.43 5.79
CA MET A 82 20.50 -6.31 5.00
C MET A 82 21.96 -5.87 5.03
N LYS A 83 22.21 -4.57 4.88
CA LYS A 83 23.58 -4.01 4.94
C LYS A 83 24.19 -4.14 6.34
N ALA A 84 23.43 -3.81 7.38
CA ALA A 84 23.92 -3.85 8.76
C ALA A 84 24.29 -5.26 9.23
N GLU A 85 23.53 -6.28 8.80
CA GLU A 85 23.73 -7.68 9.18
C GLU A 85 24.50 -8.49 8.12
N ASN A 86 25.01 -7.83 7.07
CA ASN A 86 25.67 -8.44 5.92
C ASN A 86 24.87 -9.62 5.31
N ILE A 87 23.56 -9.43 5.20
CA ILE A 87 22.62 -10.39 4.63
C ILE A 87 22.54 -10.16 3.12
N THR A 88 22.89 -11.18 2.34
CA THR A 88 22.72 -11.20 0.88
C THR A 88 21.43 -11.88 0.43
N ASP A 89 20.95 -12.87 1.21
CA ASP A 89 19.72 -13.60 0.92
C ASP A 89 18.55 -13.00 1.71
N LYS A 90 17.57 -12.43 1.00
CA LYS A 90 16.35 -11.83 1.56
C LYS A 90 15.58 -12.77 2.49
N ARG A 91 15.68 -14.09 2.32
CA ARG A 91 15.05 -15.09 3.22
C ARG A 91 15.60 -15.03 4.64
N LYS A 92 16.83 -14.53 4.83
CA LYS A 92 17.44 -14.37 6.16
C LYS A 92 16.94 -13.13 6.91
N LEU A 93 16.11 -12.28 6.28
CA LEU A 93 15.50 -11.13 6.96
C LEU A 93 14.40 -11.55 7.94
N PHE A 94 13.61 -12.57 7.60
CA PHE A 94 12.49 -13.04 8.43
C PHE A 94 12.85 -13.22 9.92
N PRO A 95 13.93 -13.94 10.31
CA PRO A 95 14.28 -14.12 11.73
C PRO A 95 14.82 -12.85 12.41
N LYS A 96 15.24 -11.83 11.65
CA LYS A 96 15.83 -10.59 12.18
C LYS A 96 14.80 -9.51 12.47
N ILE A 97 13.58 -9.68 11.95
CA ILE A 97 12.51 -8.69 12.08
C ILE A 97 11.80 -8.84 13.43
N PRO A 98 11.59 -7.74 14.19
CA PRO A 98 10.88 -7.76 15.46
C PRO A 98 9.35 -7.87 15.24
N TRP A 99 8.87 -9.04 14.79
CA TRP A 99 7.47 -9.27 14.42
C TRP A 99 6.45 -8.91 15.52
N GLY A 100 6.82 -9.01 16.80
CA GLY A 100 5.95 -8.64 17.91
C GLY A 100 5.75 -7.13 18.07
N LYS A 101 6.63 -6.30 17.49
CA LYS A 101 6.63 -4.85 17.66
C LYS A 101 6.55 -4.07 16.33
N ILE A 102 6.42 -4.78 15.22
CA ILE A 102 6.45 -4.24 13.85
C ILE A 102 5.44 -3.09 13.66
N ASN A 103 4.21 -3.24 14.16
CA ASN A 103 3.17 -2.23 14.03
C ASN A 103 3.58 -0.89 14.67
N LYS A 104 4.35 -0.92 15.78
CA LYS A 104 4.80 0.29 16.48
C LYS A 104 6.13 0.81 15.96
N GLU A 105 7.12 -0.07 15.80
CA GLU A 105 8.49 0.32 15.45
C GLU A 105 8.64 0.67 13.97
N TRP A 106 7.90 -0.03 13.11
CA TRP A 106 8.00 0.12 11.66
C TRP A 106 6.76 0.76 11.05
N ARG A 107 5.70 0.99 11.86
CA ARG A 107 4.43 1.53 11.39
C ARG A 107 3.89 0.73 10.20
N ALA A 108 4.05 -0.58 10.23
CA ALA A 108 3.67 -1.47 9.13
C ALA A 108 3.04 -2.74 9.67
N SER A 109 2.10 -3.32 8.89
CA SER A 109 1.54 -4.63 9.21
C SER A 109 2.53 -5.74 8.88
N LYS A 110 2.39 -6.89 9.55
CA LYS A 110 3.19 -8.09 9.25
C LYS A 110 3.09 -8.50 7.78
N GLY A 111 1.89 -8.37 7.20
CA GLY A 111 1.61 -8.69 5.80
C GLY A 111 2.36 -7.77 4.84
N ALA A 112 2.32 -6.45 5.08
CA ALA A 112 3.04 -5.47 4.27
C ALA A 112 4.55 -5.74 4.26
N VAL A 113 5.14 -6.02 5.43
CA VAL A 113 6.58 -6.32 5.52
C VAL A 113 6.93 -7.64 4.83
N SER A 114 6.10 -8.67 4.98
CA SER A 114 6.31 -9.96 4.30
C SER A 114 6.26 -9.82 2.78
N ASN A 115 5.31 -9.03 2.27
CA ASN A 115 5.20 -8.73 0.84
C ASN A 115 6.42 -7.94 0.32
N ALA A 116 6.86 -6.92 1.07
CA ALA A 116 8.05 -6.15 0.72
C ALA A 116 9.30 -7.04 0.65
N ILE A 117 9.47 -8.01 1.55
CA ILE A 117 10.58 -8.97 1.48
C ILE A 117 10.51 -9.82 0.20
N ASN A 118 9.31 -10.20 -0.24
CA ASN A 118 9.16 -10.97 -1.47
C ASN A 118 9.51 -10.14 -2.72
N ASN A 119 9.26 -8.83 -2.67
CA ASN A 119 9.49 -7.86 -3.76
C ASN A 119 10.92 -7.31 -3.83
N LEU A 120 11.76 -7.53 -2.80
CA LEU A 120 13.22 -7.29 -2.84
C LEU A 120 13.93 -8.18 -3.87
#